data_AF-A0A353NN80-F1
#
_entry.id   AF-A0A353NN80-F1
#
_cell.length_a   1.000
_cell.length_b   1.000
_cell.length_c   1.000
_cell.angle_alpha   90.00
_cell.angle_beta   90.00
_cell.angle_gamma   90.00
#
_symmetry.space_group_name_H-M   'P 1'
#
loop_
_entity.id
_entity.type
_entity.pdbx_description
1 polymer ?
#
loop_
_entity_poly.entity_id
_entity_poly.type
_entity_poly.pdbx_seq_one_letter_code
_entity_poly.pdbx_strand_id
1 'polypeptide(L)' 'MQIALTKKLADAMGVNSPSACEAENPMFSWTANWTKVWDNRRAEDMLVLVNNATRFTVAIYQVKRKDLKNVAEM' A
#
# COMPACT_ATOMS: atom_id res chain seq x y z
N MET A 1 -7.46 11.04 -7.06
CA MET A 1 -6.87 9.68 -7.11
C MET A 1 -6.67 9.24 -5.68
N GLN A 2 -7.40 8.22 -5.27
CA GLN A 2 -7.46 7.78 -3.88
C GLN A 2 -6.72 6.46 -3.71
N ILE A 3 -5.79 6.41 -2.75
CA ILE A 3 -5.09 5.18 -2.36
C ILE A 3 -5.51 4.83 -0.94
N ALA A 4 -6.30 3.78 -0.79
CA ALA A 4 -6.66 3.22 0.50
C ALA A 4 -5.56 2.27 0.97
N LEU A 5 -5.10 2.44 2.21
CA LEU A 5 -4.13 1.55 2.81
C LEU A 5 -4.84 0.40 3.52
N THR A 6 -4.34 -0.82 3.37
CA THR A 6 -4.74 -1.90 4.30
C THR A 6 -4.24 -1.57 5.71
N LYS A 7 -4.97 -2.03 6.74
CA LYS A 7 -4.56 -1.89 8.14
C LYS A 7 -3.12 -2.36 8.38
N LYS A 8 -2.77 -3.52 7.81
CA LYS A 8 -1.41 -4.09 7.87
C LYS A 8 -0.33 -3.13 7.35
N LEU A 9 -0.59 -2.45 6.24
CA LEU A 9 0.34 -1.48 5.66
C LEU A 9 0.36 -0.17 6.45
N ALA A 10 -0.79 0.33 6.90
CA ALA A 10 -0.88 1.53 7.73
C ALA A 10 -0.10 1.37 9.05
N ASP A 11 -0.29 0.23 9.73
CA ASP A 11 0.44 -0.13 10.95
C ASP A 11 1.95 -0.21 10.69
N ALA A 12 2.36 -0.76 9.54
CA ALA A 12 3.77 -0.89 9.18
C ALA A 12 4.45 0.46 8.88
N MET A 13 3.70 1.44 8.39
CA MET A 13 4.16 2.80 8.12
C MET A 13 4.01 3.74 9.32
N GLY A 14 3.33 3.32 10.39
CA GLY A 14 3.05 4.16 11.56
C GLY A 14 2.10 5.32 11.26
N VAL A 15 1.27 5.21 10.20
CA VAL A 15 0.36 6.28 9.78
C VAL A 15 -1.06 5.94 10.21
N ASN A 16 -1.75 6.91 10.81
CA ASN A 16 -3.18 6.81 11.06
C ASN A 16 -3.92 6.96 9.74
N SER A 17 -4.51 5.87 9.23
CA SER A 17 -5.32 5.96 8.02
C SER A 17 -6.65 6.66 8.34
N PRO A 18 -6.97 7.80 7.69
CA PRO A 18 -8.31 8.35 7.78
C PRO A 18 -9.32 7.33 7.23
N SER A 19 -10.55 7.34 7.78
CA SER A 19 -11.64 6.51 7.28
C SER A 19 -11.89 6.81 5.80
N ALA A 20 -12.24 5.77 5.03
CA ALA A 20 -12.46 5.86 3.59
C ALA A 20 -13.29 7.10 3.23
N CYS A 21 -12.67 8.03 2.49
CA CYS A 21 -13.37 9.18 1.91
C CYS A 21 -14.46 8.66 0.98
N GLU A 22 -15.71 9.08 1.21
CA GLU A 22 -16.83 8.67 0.37
C GLU A 22 -16.67 9.19 -1.05
N ALA A 23 -16.73 8.26 -2.01
CA ALA A 23 -17.02 8.46 -3.43
C ALA A 23 -16.03 9.34 -4.25
N GLU A 24 -14.77 8.93 -4.40
CA GLU A 24 -14.10 9.10 -5.71
C GLU A 24 -14.50 7.94 -6.64
N ASN A 25 -14.67 8.23 -7.94
CA ASN A 25 -15.01 7.23 -8.95
C ASN A 25 -14.08 5.99 -8.81
N PRO A 26 -14.63 4.77 -8.71
CA PRO A 26 -13.86 3.55 -8.49
C PRO A 26 -12.68 3.34 -9.45
N MET A 27 -12.77 3.83 -10.68
CA MET A 27 -11.69 3.81 -11.68
C MET A 27 -10.42 4.54 -11.20
N PHE A 28 -10.57 5.58 -10.38
CA PHE A 28 -9.46 6.37 -9.82
C PHE A 28 -9.12 6.00 -8.37
N SER A 29 -9.64 4.86 -7.88
CA SER A 29 -9.40 4.37 -6.53
C SER A 29 -8.61 3.06 -6.52
N TRP A 30 -7.64 2.97 -5.62
CA TRP A 30 -6.72 1.85 -5.50
C TRP A 30 -6.61 1.40 -4.04
N THR A 31 -6.44 0.10 -3.83
CA THR A 31 -6.10 -0.46 -2.52
C THR A 31 -4.62 -0.84 -2.53
N ALA A 32 -3.85 -0.25 -1.64
CA ALA A 32 -2.45 -0.59 -1.41
C ALA A 32 -2.30 -1.58 -0.26
N ASN A 33 -1.62 -2.69 -0.55
CA ASN A 33 -1.26 -3.72 0.41
C ASN A 33 0.25 -3.92 0.43
N TRP A 34 0.73 -4.53 1.51
CA TRP A 34 2.12 -4.87 1.72
C TRP A 34 2.27 -6.35 1.97
N THR A 35 3.20 -6.97 1.24
CA THR A 35 3.52 -8.39 1.41
C THR A 35 5.03 -8.63 1.40
N LYS A 36 5.43 -9.63 2.17
CA LYS A 36 6.78 -10.19 2.11
C LYS A 36 6.76 -11.22 0.98
N VAL A 37 7.69 -11.12 0.05
CA VAL A 37 7.76 -12.04 -1.10
C VAL A 37 8.89 -13.05 -0.96
N TRP A 38 9.88 -12.75 -0.14
CA TRP A 38 11.04 -13.61 0.06
C TRP A 38 11.13 -14.03 1.53
N ASP A 39 11.23 -15.34 1.78
CA ASP A 39 11.56 -15.90 3.12
C ASP A 39 13.01 -15.61 3.51
N ASN A 40 13.84 -15.31 2.51
CA ASN A 40 15.22 -14.93 2.62
C ASN A 40 15.25 -13.55 3.29
N ARG A 41 16.13 -13.36 4.29
CA ARG A 41 16.30 -12.13 5.13
C ARG A 41 16.58 -10.81 4.37
N ARG A 42 16.39 -10.74 3.05
CA ARG A 42 16.49 -9.50 2.28
C ARG A 42 15.46 -8.50 2.83
N ALA A 43 15.91 -7.29 3.10
CA ALA A 43 15.10 -6.22 3.66
C ALA A 43 14.13 -5.61 2.62
N GLU A 44 13.75 -6.37 1.60
CA GLU A 44 12.98 -5.91 0.45
C GLU A 44 11.61 -6.58 0.49
N ASP A 45 10.57 -5.76 0.59
CA ASP A 45 9.19 -6.17 0.58
C ASP A 45 8.52 -5.70 -0.73
N MET A 46 7.28 -6.13 -0.98
CA MET A 46 6.48 -5.63 -2.10
C MET A 46 5.28 -4.81 -1.63
N LEU A 47 5.09 -3.67 -2.28
CA LEU A 47 3.85 -2.91 -2.28
C LEU A 47 3.02 -3.36 -3.49
N VAL A 48 1.78 -3.74 -3.24
CA VAL A 48 0.83 -4.20 -4.25
C VAL A 48 -0.34 -3.24 -4.26
N LEU A 49 -0.56 -2.54 -5.38
CA LEU A 49 -1.73 -1.68 -5.57
C LEU A 49 -2.71 -2.38 -6.50
N VAL A 50 -3.96 -2.51 -6.08
CA VAL A 50 -5.03 -3.11 -6.86
C VAL A 50 -6.05 -2.03 -7.18
N ASN A 51 -6.41 -1.86 -8.46
CA ASN A 51 -7.49 -0.96 -8.83
C ASN A 51 -8.82 -1.52 -8.33
N ASN A 52 -9.61 -0.71 -7.62
CA ASN A 52 -10.82 -1.20 -6.96
C ASN A 52 -11.94 -1.57 -7.95
N ALA A 53 -11.95 -0.98 -9.14
CA ALA A 53 -12.99 -1.20 -10.13
C ALA A 53 -12.69 -2.37 -11.06
N THR A 54 -11.45 -2.50 -11.54
CA THR A 54 -11.10 -3.60 -12.46
C THR A 54 -10.64 -4.84 -11.72
N ARG A 55 -9.95 -4.71 -10.58
CA ARG A 55 -9.27 -5.80 -9.82
C ARG A 55 -8.20 -6.59 -10.60
N PHE A 56 -8.17 -6.50 -11.93
CA PHE A 56 -7.16 -7.11 -12.80
C PHE A 56 -5.96 -6.19 -13.04
N THR A 57 -6.11 -4.88 -12.86
CA THR A 57 -5.00 -3.93 -12.94
C THR A 57 -4.27 -3.89 -11.60
N VAL A 58 -3.03 -4.36 -11.60
CA VAL A 58 -2.17 -4.40 -10.42
C VAL A 58 -0.86 -3.69 -10.72
N ALA A 59 -0.41 -2.82 -9.82
CA ALA A 59 0.94 -2.26 -9.83
C ALA A 59 1.75 -2.87 -8.68
N ILE A 60 2.99 -3.29 -8.96
CA ILE A 60 3.86 -3.96 -8.01
C ILE A 60 5.17 -3.18 -7.91
N TYR A 61 5.53 -2.78 -6.70
CA TYR A 61 6.77 -2.08 -6.41
C TYR A 61 7.57 -2.81 -5.35
N GLN A 62 8.87 -2.93 -5.57
CA GLN A 62 9.80 -3.39 -4.55
C GLN A 62 10.20 -2.21 -3.67
N VAL A 63 10.20 -2.41 -2.36
CA VAL A 63 10.45 -1.37 -1.36
C VAL A 63 11.34 -1.92 -0.27
N LYS A 64 12.33 -1.14 0.19
CA LYS A 64 13.13 -1.55 1.35
C LYS A 64 12.38 -1.23 2.63
N ARG A 65 12.43 -2.15 3.59
CA ARG A 65 11.71 -2.08 4.86
C ARG A 65 12.06 -0.85 5.71
N LYS A 66 13.29 -0.35 5.59
CA LYS A 66 13.73 0.87 6.26
C LYS A 66 13.03 2.12 5.69
N ASP A 67 12.70 2.11 4.40
CA ASP A 67 12.08 3.25 3.72
C ASP A 67 10.59 3.35 4.09
N LEU A 68 9.93 2.22 4.43
CA LEU A 68 8.55 2.21 4.94
C LEU A 68 8.39 2.88 6.31
N LYS A 69 9.44 2.87 7.15
CA LYS A 69 9.38 3.43 8.51
C LYS A 69 9.52 4.95 8.53
N ASN A 70 10.13 5.53 7.51
CA ASN A 70 10.43 6.96 7.45
C ASN A 70 9.37 7.76 6.66
N VAL A 71 8.28 7.10 6.24
CA VAL A 71 7.22 7.74 5.44
C VAL A 71 6.49 8.83 6.23
N ALA A 72 6.42 8.72 7.56
CA ALA A 72 5.81 9.73 8.41
C ALA A 72 6.70 10.99 8.60
N GLU A 73 7.98 10.93 8.24
CA GLU A 73 8.96 12.02 8.36
C GLU A 73 9.22 12.74 7.02
N MET A 74 8.58 12.31 5.93
CA MET A 74 8.60 12.93 4.60
C MET A 74 7.38 13.79 4.36
#